data_AF-A0A661EYY8-F1
#
_entry.id   AF-A0A661EYY8-F1
#
_cell.length_a   1.000
_cell.length_b   1.000
_cell.length_c   1.000
_cell.angle_alpha   90.00
_cell.angle_beta   90.00
_cell.angle_gamma   90.00
#
_symmetry.space_group_name_H-M   'P 1'
#
loop_
_entity.id
_entity.type
_entity.pdbx_description
1 polymer ?
#
loop_
_entity_poly.entity_id
_entity_poly.type
_entity_poly.pdbx_seq_one_letter_code
_entity_poly.pdbx_strand_id
1 'polypeptide(L)'
;MRFRRILNLALPIIAAMVSQSLLNLVDIGMVGQLGNAPLAAVGLSSFTLFTFQSLILGLSAGVQAMAARRKGQGRIDETAVVLNGGLLLALL
;
A
#
# COMPACT_ATOMS: atom_id res chain seq x y z
N MET A 1 -31.18 -2.44 -11.48
CA MET A 1 -30.36 -3.65 -11.69
C MET A 1 -28.84 -3.47 -11.44
N ARG A 2 -28.24 -2.28 -11.58
CA ARG A 2 -26.78 -2.11 -11.36
C ARG A 2 -26.33 -2.19 -9.90
N PHE A 3 -27.13 -1.70 -8.96
CA PHE A 3 -26.81 -1.65 -7.52
C PHE A 3 -26.59 -3.03 -6.90
N ARG A 4 -27.37 -4.05 -7.31
CA ARG A 4 -27.27 -5.42 -6.80
C ARG A 4 -26.00 -6.15 -7.28
N ARG A 5 -25.51 -5.80 -8.47
CA ARG A 5 -24.23 -6.29 -9.01
C ARG A 5 -23.04 -5.64 -8.32
N ILE A 6 -23.14 -4.33 -8.04
CA ILE A 6 -22.15 -3.58 -7.26
C ILE A 6 -22.06 -4.15 -5.85
N LEU A 7 -23.18 -4.39 -5.18
CA LEU A 7 -23.19 -5.01 -3.85
C LEU A 7 -22.58 -6.41 -3.84
N ASN A 8 -22.89 -7.27 -4.82
CA ASN A 8 -22.30 -8.63 -4.88
C ASN A 8 -20.78 -8.63 -5.09
N LEU A 9 -20.22 -7.60 -5.72
CA LEU A 9 -18.78 -7.43 -5.92
C LEU A 9 -18.12 -6.69 -4.75
N ALA A 10 -18.80 -5.69 -4.19
CA ALA A 10 -18.29 -4.91 -3.07
C ALA A 10 -18.28 -5.71 -1.76
N LEU A 11 -19.27 -6.57 -1.53
CA LEU A 11 -19.38 -7.38 -0.31
C LEU A 11 -18.14 -8.26 -0.05
N PRO A 12 -17.62 -9.05 -1.02
CA PRO A 12 -16.40 -9.84 -0.79
C PRO A 12 -15.16 -8.97 -0.63
N ILE A 13 -15.07 -7.83 -1.31
CA ILE A 13 -13.93 -6.89 -1.18
C ILE A 13 -13.92 -6.27 0.23
N ILE A 14 -15.07 -5.80 0.70
CA ILE A 14 -15.21 -5.24 2.05
C ILE A 14 -14.90 -6.31 3.09
N ALA A 15 -15.41 -7.54 2.92
CA ALA A 15 -15.12 -8.65 3.83
C ALA A 15 -13.62 -9.01 3.87
N ALA A 16 -12.95 -8.98 2.71
CA ALA A 16 -11.51 -9.20 2.62
C ALA A 16 -10.72 -8.09 3.35
N MET A 17 -11.09 -6.82 3.13
CA MET A 17 -10.44 -5.69 3.81
C MET A 17 -10.64 -5.74 5.33
N VAL A 18 -11.86 -6.05 5.79
CA VAL A 18 -12.16 -6.21 7.22
C VAL A 18 -11.34 -7.36 7.81
N SER A 19 -11.24 -8.49 7.12
CA SER A 19 -10.42 -9.63 7.56
C SER A 19 -8.94 -9.24 7.67
N GLN A 20 -8.42 -8.49 6.69
CA GLN A 20 -7.04 -8.02 6.71
C GLN A 20 -6.77 -7.05 7.88
N SER A 21 -7.68 -6.12 8.15
CA SER A 21 -7.56 -5.22 9.31
C SER A 21 -7.64 -5.96 10.64
N LEU A 22 -8.50 -6.99 10.74
CA LEU A 22 -8.60 -7.82 11.95
C LEU A 22 -7.32 -8.63 12.18
N LEU A 23 -6.75 -9.23 11.14
CA LEU A 23 -5.48 -9.94 11.24
C LEU A 23 -4.37 -9.01 11.72
N ASN A 24 -4.27 -7.81 11.15
CA ASN A 24 -3.28 -6.82 11.59
C ASN A 24 -3.44 -6.45 13.08
N LEU A 25 -4.69 -6.26 13.55
CA LEU A 25 -4.96 -5.95 14.95
C LEU A 25 -4.63 -7.13 15.88
N VAL A 26 -4.95 -8.36 15.47
CA VAL A 26 -4.62 -9.57 16.23
C VAL A 26 -3.11 -9.78 16.28
N ASP A 27 -2.38 -9.59 15.18
CA ASP A 27 -0.92 -9.69 15.16
C ASP A 27 -0.28 -8.68 16.12
N ILE A 28 -0.75 -7.44 16.11
CA ILE A 28 -0.31 -6.40 17.06
C ILE A 28 -0.62 -6.80 18.51
N GLY A 29 -1.82 -7.32 18.77
CA GLY A 29 -2.23 -7.78 20.10
C GLY A 29 -1.45 -9.01 20.58
N MET A 30 -1.10 -9.91 19.67
CA MET A 30 -0.34 -11.12 19.97
C MET A 30 1.13 -10.79 20.24
N VAL A 31 1.74 -9.91 19.44
CA VAL A 31 3.11 -9.40 19.70
C VAL A 31 3.13 -8.54 20.97
N GLY A 32 2.08 -7.76 21.24
CA GLY A 32 1.98 -6.92 22.44
C GLY A 32 1.83 -7.69 23.76
N GLN A 33 1.28 -8.91 23.73
CA GLN A 33 1.09 -9.74 24.93
C GLN A 33 2.37 -10.43 25.46
N LEU A 34 3.48 -10.41 24.71
CA LEU A 34 4.76 -10.98 25.16
C LEU A 34 5.50 -10.11 26.22
N GLY A 35 4.97 -8.93 26.59
CA GLY A 35 5.50 -8.05 27.67
C GLY A 35 5.89 -6.61 27.24
N ASN A 36 6.44 -5.81 28.16
CA ASN A 36 6.85 -4.41 27.91
C ASN A 36 7.90 -4.26 26.80
N ALA A 37 8.81 -5.24 26.65
CA ALA A 37 9.85 -5.23 25.64
C ALA A 37 9.29 -5.38 24.19
N PRO A 38 8.37 -6.32 23.91
CA PRO A 38 7.67 -6.39 22.62
C PRO A 38 6.85 -5.15 22.26
N LEU A 39 6.17 -4.52 23.23
CA LEU A 39 5.38 -3.31 22.95
C LEU A 39 6.29 -2.14 22.51
N ALA A 40 7.43 -1.98 23.17
CA ALA A 40 8.47 -1.04 22.76
C ALA A 40 9.09 -1.42 21.40
N ALA A 41 9.27 -2.71 21.12
CA ALA A 41 9.75 -3.20 19.83
C ALA A 41 8.74 -2.95 18.69
N VAL A 42 7.43 -3.07 18.92
CA VAL A 42 6.39 -2.72 17.95
C VAL A 42 6.37 -1.21 17.69
N GLY A 43 6.53 -0.38 18.74
CA GLY A 43 6.67 1.07 18.58
C GLY A 43 7.88 1.45 17.73
N LEU A 44 9.04 0.84 17.98
CA LEU A 44 10.25 1.05 17.18
C LEU A 44 10.04 0.57 15.72
N SER A 45 9.42 -0.60 15.56
CA SER A 45 9.10 -1.18 14.23
C SER A 45 8.14 -0.31 13.45
N SER A 46 7.15 0.30 14.11
CA SER A 46 6.19 1.23 13.48
C SER A 46 6.90 2.48 12.95
N PHE A 47 7.86 3.02 13.70
CA PHE A 47 8.67 4.16 13.24
C PHE A 47 9.57 3.79 12.06
N THR A 48 10.19 2.61 12.10
CA THR A 48 10.97 2.08 10.97
C THR A 48 10.09 1.87 9.74
N LEU A 49 8.94 1.23 9.89
CA LEU A 49 7.96 1.02 8.82
C LEU A 49 7.48 2.36 8.24
N PHE A 50 7.15 3.34 9.07
CA PHE A 50 6.75 4.66 8.62
C PHE A 50 7.84 5.35 7.79
N THR A 51 9.10 5.20 8.20
CA THR A 51 10.25 5.75 7.48
C THR A 51 10.39 5.11 6.09
N PHE A 52 10.38 3.78 6.01
CA PHE A 52 10.42 3.07 4.74
C PHE A 52 9.19 3.35 3.86
N GLN A 53 8.01 3.39 4.46
CA GLN A 53 6.75 3.66 3.77
C GLN A 53 6.74 5.08 3.19
N SER A 54 7.33 6.06 3.90
CA SER A 54 7.49 7.43 3.39
C SER A 54 8.39 7.50 2.17
N LEU A 55 9.48 6.72 2.14
CA LEU A 55 10.37 6.62 0.97
C LEU A 55 9.63 6.01 -0.23
N ILE A 56 8.91 4.91 0.00
CA ILE A 56 8.14 4.22 -1.06
C ILE A 56 7.02 5.11 -1.58
N LEU A 57 6.29 5.81 -0.70
CA LEU A 57 5.25 6.76 -1.07
C LEU A 57 5.81 7.94 -1.87
N GLY A 58 6.96 8.48 -1.47
CA GLY A 58 7.64 9.55 -2.20
C GLY A 58 8.03 9.12 -3.62
N LEU A 59 8.61 7.93 -3.76
CA LEU A 59 8.96 7.37 -5.06
C LEU A 59 7.72 7.10 -5.92
N SER A 60 6.69 6.48 -5.34
CA SER A 60 5.41 6.21 -6.01
C SER A 60 4.74 7.50 -6.50
N ALA A 61 4.71 8.54 -5.67
CA ALA A 61 4.19 9.85 -6.06
C ALA A 61 5.02 10.49 -7.18
N GLY A 62 6.35 10.37 -7.15
CA GLY A 62 7.24 10.85 -8.21
C GLY A 62 7.01 10.13 -9.55
N VAL A 63 6.90 8.80 -9.52
CA VAL A 63 6.60 7.97 -10.70
C VAL A 63 5.22 8.33 -11.26
N GLN A 64 4.20 8.48 -10.41
CA GLN A 64 2.86 8.90 -10.81
C GLN A 64 2.86 10.30 -11.43
N ALA A 65 3.58 11.27 -10.86
CA ALA A 65 3.70 12.62 -11.40
C ALA A 65 4.40 12.62 -12.77
N MET A 66 5.48 11.85 -12.93
CA MET A 66 6.18 11.69 -14.21
C MET A 66 5.28 11.02 -15.26
N ALA A 67 4.57 9.96 -14.89
CA ALA A 67 3.62 9.27 -15.77
C ALA A 67 2.46 10.19 -16.17
N ALA A 68 1.89 10.95 -15.23
CA ALA A 68 0.83 11.93 -15.50
C ALA A 68 1.30 13.03 -16.46
N ARG A 69 2.53 13.53 -16.28
CA ARG A 69 3.13 14.55 -17.16
C ARG A 69 3.33 14.02 -18.59
N ARG A 70 3.81 12.79 -18.76
CA ARG A 70 3.96 12.16 -20.09
C ARG A 70 2.62 11.83 -20.75
N LYS A 71 1.65 11.37 -19.97
CA LYS A 71 0.27 11.16 -20.43
C LYS A 71 -0.38 12.47 -20.91
N GLY A 72 -0.16 13.58 -20.20
CA GLY A 72 -0.61 14.91 -20.61
C GLY A 72 0.03 15.45 -21.89
N GLN A 73 1.19 14.92 -22.28
CA GLN A 73 1.88 15.24 -23.54
C GLN A 73 1.48 14.35 -24.72
N GLY A 74 0.51 13.43 -24.55
CA GLY A 74 0.01 12.55 -25.61
C GLY A 74 0.94 11.38 -25.98
N ARG A 75 2.08 11.21 -25.28
CA ARG A 75 3.06 10.14 -25.53
C ARG A 75 2.80 8.94 -24.62
N ILE A 76 1.72 8.21 -24.90
CA ILE A 76 1.26 7.10 -24.04
C ILE A 76 2.26 5.93 -24.03
N ASP A 77 2.95 5.65 -25.15
CA ASP A 77 3.98 4.60 -25.25
C ASP A 77 5.15 4.77 -24.27
N GLU A 78 5.55 6.01 -23.96
CA GLU A 78 6.64 6.29 -23.01
C GLU A 78 6.21 6.20 -21.54
N THR A 79 4.92 6.02 -21.26
CA THR A 79 4.38 5.84 -19.91
C THR A 79 4.74 4.47 -19.35
N ALA A 80 4.81 3.45 -20.22
CA ALA A 80 5.20 2.10 -19.87
C ALA A 80 6.63 2.03 -19.31
N VAL A 81 7.55 2.83 -19.85
CA VAL A 81 8.96 2.87 -19.41
C VAL A 81 9.10 3.45 -18.00
N VAL A 82 8.33 4.50 -17.67
CA VAL A 82 8.33 5.10 -16.32
C VAL A 82 7.71 4.15 -15.29
N LEU A 83 6.64 3.45 -15.67
CA LEU A 83 6.05 2.43 -14.83
C LEU A 83 7.00 1.24 -14.60
N ASN A 84 7.70 0.78 -15.65
CA ASN A 84 8.68 -0.29 -15.54
C ASN A 84 9.90 0.12 -14.70
N GLY A 85 10.36 1.37 -14.83
CA GLY A 85 11.42 1.93 -13.99
C GLY A 85 11.01 2.07 -12.53
N GLY A 86 9.76 2.48 -12.27
CA GLY A 86 9.18 2.51 -10.93
C GLY A 86 9.01 1.11 -10.31
N LEU A 87 8.60 0.12 -11.11
CA LEU A 87 8.52 -1.28 -10.71
C LEU A 87 9.92 -1.87 -10.42
N LEU A 88 10.92 -1.59 -11.25
CA LEU A 88 12.31 -2.00 -11.00
C LEU A 88 12.89 -1.38 -9.72
N LEU A 89 12.63 -0.09 -9.47
CA LEU A 89 13.07 0.57 -8.24
C LEU A 89 12.30 0.11 -6.99
N ALA A 90 11.07 -0.39 -7.14
CA ALA A 90 10.29 -0.94 -6.04
C ALA A 90 10.61 -2.43 -5.77
N LEU A 91 11.17 -3.13 -6.77
CA LEU A 91 11.58 -4.54 -6.67
C LEU A 91 13.04 -4.71 -6.23
N LEU A 92 13.88 -3.70 -6.44
CA LEU A 92 15.27 -3.62 -5.97
C LEU A 92 15.32 -3.21 -4.49
#